data_AF-M8A0D3-F1
#
_entry.id   AF-M8A0D3-F1
#
_cell.length_a   1.000
_cell.length_b   1.000
_cell.length_c   1.000
_cell.angle_alpha   90.00
_cell.angle_beta   90.00
_cell.angle_gamma   90.00
#
_symmetry.space_group_name_H-M   'P 1'
#
loop_
_entity.id
_entity.type
_entity.pdbx_description
1 polymer ?
#
loop_
_entity_poly.entity_id
_entity_poly.type
_entity_poly.pdbx_seq_one_letter_code
_entity_poly.pdbx_strand_id
1 'polypeptide(L)'
;MAPWPLYAEQHLNAFELVADMGVAVPLKVDRKRDNFVEAAELERAVRCLMGEEGRKAREKAAEMRDVCRKAVEKGGSSDAALQRLSEALHDGAVRPTI
;
A
#
# COMPACT_ATOMS: atom_id res chain seq x y z
N MET A 1 -4.79 8.84 3.72
CA MET A 1 -6.05 8.05 3.65
C MET A 1 -6.37 7.49 5.03
N ALA A 2 -7.58 6.98 5.27
CA ALA A 2 -7.93 6.19 6.45
C ALA A 2 -8.36 4.80 5.96
N PRO A 3 -7.57 3.73 6.19
CA PRO A 3 -7.82 2.42 5.59
C PRO A 3 -8.99 1.75 6.32
N TRP A 4 -10.02 1.39 5.56
CA TRP A 4 -11.21 0.70 6.06
C TRP A 4 -11.24 -0.74 5.52
N PRO A 5 -10.66 -1.70 6.25
CA PRO A 5 -10.60 -3.09 5.80
C PRO A 5 -11.99 -3.75 5.84
N LEU A 6 -12.32 -4.47 4.79
CA LEU A 6 -13.56 -5.22 4.62
C LEU A 6 -13.32 -6.73 4.64
N TYR A 7 -12.26 -7.22 3.98
CA TYR A 7 -11.98 -8.66 3.86
C TYR A 7 -10.53 -8.98 3.49
N ALA A 8 -10.20 -10.28 3.46
CA ALA A 8 -8.90 -10.83 3.07
C ALA A 8 -7.70 -10.22 3.83
N GLU A 9 -6.66 -9.83 3.12
CA GLU A 9 -5.40 -9.31 3.66
C GLU A 9 -5.47 -7.83 4.04
N GLN A 10 -6.62 -7.17 3.83
CA GLN A 10 -6.75 -5.72 4.00
C GLN A 10 -6.44 -5.25 5.43
N HIS A 11 -6.64 -6.07 6.45
CA HIS A 11 -6.22 -5.71 7.82
C HIS A 11 -4.70 -5.63 7.97
N LEU A 12 -3.95 -6.49 7.25
CA LEU A 12 -2.48 -6.42 7.21
C LEU A 12 -2.04 -5.19 6.42
N ASN A 13 -2.65 -4.94 5.25
CA ASN A 13 -2.34 -3.75 4.45
C ASN A 13 -2.65 -2.46 5.24
N ALA A 14 -3.75 -2.42 5.99
CA ALA A 14 -4.10 -1.29 6.85
C ALA A 14 -3.06 -1.06 7.95
N PHE A 15 -2.55 -2.14 8.56
CA PHE A 15 -1.47 -2.07 9.53
C PHE A 15 -0.19 -1.53 8.88
N GLU A 16 0.22 -2.07 7.73
CA GLU A 16 1.43 -1.65 7.01
C GLU A 16 1.36 -0.16 6.61
N LEU A 17 0.25 0.27 6.01
CA LEU A 17 0.07 1.67 5.58
C LEU A 17 0.14 2.68 6.74
N VAL A 18 -0.30 2.29 7.93
CA VAL A 18 -0.35 3.17 9.11
C VAL A 18 0.92 3.06 9.95
N ALA A 19 1.30 1.85 10.37
CA ALA A 19 2.35 1.61 11.34
C ALA A 19 3.75 1.57 10.73
N ASP A 20 3.89 0.98 9.54
CA ASP A 20 5.19 0.78 8.89
C ASP A 20 5.51 1.95 7.94
N MET A 21 4.62 2.24 7.00
CA MET A 21 4.84 3.25 5.98
C MET A 21 4.50 4.68 6.44
N GLY A 22 3.57 4.83 7.40
CA GLY A 22 3.13 6.14 7.90
C GLY A 22 2.39 7.00 6.88
N VAL A 23 1.82 6.40 5.82
CA VAL A 23 1.14 7.10 4.71
C VAL A 23 -0.38 7.24 4.93
N ALA A 24 -0.88 6.77 6.06
CA ALA A 24 -2.30 6.74 6.39
C ALA A 24 -2.56 7.04 7.88
N VAL A 25 -3.78 7.47 8.19
CA VAL A 25 -4.24 7.66 9.58
C VAL A 25 -4.95 6.39 10.07
N PRO A 26 -4.83 6.02 11.35
CA PRO A 26 -5.48 4.83 11.89
C PRO A 26 -7.01 4.96 11.88
N LEU A 27 -7.69 3.84 11.59
CA LEU A 27 -9.12 3.67 11.75
C LEU A 27 -9.38 2.39 12.54
N LYS A 28 -9.97 2.52 13.73
CA LYS A 28 -10.30 1.37 14.56
C LYS A 28 -11.58 0.71 14.05
N VAL A 29 -11.47 -0.56 13.66
CA VAL A 29 -12.61 -1.38 13.22
C VAL A 29 -12.93 -2.46 14.26
N ASP A 30 -14.22 -2.73 14.47
CA ASP A 30 -14.66 -3.91 15.22
C ASP A 30 -14.77 -5.12 14.29
N ARG A 31 -13.74 -5.96 14.31
CA ARG A 31 -13.65 -7.17 13.48
C ARG A 31 -14.71 -8.22 13.81
N LYS A 32 -15.31 -8.18 15.00
CA LYS A 32 -16.37 -9.11 15.41
C LYS A 32 -17.74 -8.67 14.91
N ARG A 33 -17.87 -7.40 14.50
CA ARG A 33 -19.10 -6.80 13.98
C ARG A 33 -18.92 -6.43 12.51
N ASP A 34 -18.40 -7.36 11.71
CA ASP A 34 -18.24 -7.16 10.26
C ASP A 34 -17.46 -5.87 9.90
N ASN A 35 -16.39 -5.61 10.64
CA ASN A 35 -15.56 -4.40 10.50
C ASN A 35 -16.32 -3.08 10.71
N PHE A 36 -17.34 -3.09 11.57
CA PHE A 36 -18.09 -1.89 11.93
C PHE A 36 -17.19 -0.82 12.56
N VAL A 37 -17.50 0.45 12.25
CA VAL A 37 -16.81 1.63 12.79
C VAL A 37 -17.85 2.49 13.49
N GLU A 38 -17.60 2.77 14.77
CA GLU A 38 -18.46 3.67 15.54
C GLU A 38 -18.42 5.09 14.97
N ALA A 39 -19.55 5.81 15.03
CA ALA A 39 -19.61 7.17 14.47
C ALA A 39 -18.55 8.11 15.06
N ALA A 40 -18.29 8.00 16.37
CA ALA A 40 -17.25 8.79 17.06
C ALA A 40 -15.83 8.43 16.59
N GLU A 41 -15.59 7.16 16.24
CA GLU A 41 -14.32 6.71 15.67
C GLU A 41 -14.12 7.30 14.28
N LEU A 42 -15.15 7.23 13.44
CA LEU A 42 -15.12 7.79 12.09
C LEU A 42 -14.90 9.30 12.13
N GLU A 43 -15.63 10.02 12.99
CA GLU A 43 -15.44 11.47 13.17
C GLU A 43 -13.99 11.79 13.53
N ARG A 44 -13.42 11.07 14.51
CA ARG A 44 -12.03 11.29 14.93
C ARG A 44 -11.06 11.02 13.79
N ALA A 45 -11.21 9.91 13.07
CA ALA A 45 -10.34 9.56 11.95
C ALA A 45 -10.41 10.61 10.83
N VAL A 46 -11.60 11.12 10.51
CA VAL A 46 -11.78 12.19 9.52
C VAL A 46 -11.14 13.50 9.99
N ARG A 47 -11.30 13.87 11.27
CA ARG A 47 -10.64 15.07 11.83
C ARG A 47 -9.11 14.95 11.78
N CYS A 48 -8.54 13.80 12.17
CA CYS A 48 -7.11 13.55 12.04
C CYS A 48 -6.64 13.61 10.58
N LEU A 49 -7.42 13.04 9.65
CA LEU A 49 -7.10 13.06 8.22
C LEU A 49 -7.08 14.48 7.64
N MET A 50 -7.94 15.36 8.12
CA MET A 50 -7.98 16.76 7.69
C MET A 50 -7.00 17.65 8.46
N GLY A 51 -6.57 17.23 9.64
CA GLY A 51 -5.61 17.92 10.49
C GLY A 51 -4.14 17.68 10.13
N GLU A 52 -3.29 17.92 11.12
CA GLU A 52 -1.83 17.90 11.00
C GLU A 52 -1.29 16.49 10.75
N GLU A 53 -1.84 15.46 11.41
CA GLU A 53 -1.47 14.07 11.19
C GLU A 53 -1.75 13.64 9.74
N GLY A 54 -2.90 14.03 9.21
CA GLY A 54 -3.26 13.77 7.83
C GLY A 54 -2.38 14.52 6.82
N ARG A 55 -1.91 15.73 7.15
CA ARG A 55 -0.93 16.47 6.33
C ARG A 55 0.40 15.71 6.27
N LYS A 56 0.95 15.28 7.41
CA LYS A 56 2.18 14.47 7.46
C LYS A 56 2.05 13.17 6.68
N ALA A 57 0.92 12.47 6.83
CA ALA A 57 0.63 11.25 6.07
C ALA A 57 0.59 11.51 4.55
N ARG A 58 0.02 12.63 4.10
CA ARG A 58 0.01 13.02 2.68
C ARG A 58 1.39 13.35 2.15
N GLU A 59 2.22 14.04 2.93
CA GLU A 59 3.62 14.32 2.57
C GLU A 59 4.40 13.01 2.41
N LYS A 60 4.25 12.09 3.35
CA LYS A 60 4.88 10.77 3.25
C LYS A 60 4.38 9.96 2.06
N ALA A 61 3.08 10.03 1.77
CA ALA A 61 2.49 9.40 0.60
C ALA A 61 3.04 9.99 -0.71
N ALA A 62 3.33 11.30 -0.76
CA ALA A 62 3.93 11.95 -1.92
C ALA A 62 5.38 11.50 -2.15
N GLU A 63 6.18 11.41 -1.08
CA GLU A 63 7.53 10.82 -1.14
C GLU A 63 7.49 9.38 -1.68
N MET A 64 6.60 8.55 -1.11
CA MET A 64 6.44 7.15 -1.53
C MET A 64 6.00 7.04 -2.99
N ARG A 65 5.08 7.92 -3.44
CA ARG A 65 4.68 8.00 -4.85
C ARG A 65 5.87 8.22 -5.77
N ASP A 66 6.79 9.11 -5.40
CA ASP A 66 7.96 9.41 -6.23
C ASP A 66 8.94 8.23 -6.27
N VAL A 67 9.12 7.52 -5.16
CA VAL A 67 9.90 6.27 -5.10
C VAL A 67 9.28 5.19 -5.98
N CYS A 68 7.97 4.95 -5.84
CA CYS A 68 7.26 3.95 -6.64
C CYS A 68 7.33 4.25 -8.13
N ARG A 69 7.22 5.52 -8.53
CA ARG A 69 7.36 5.93 -9.94
C ARG A 69 8.76 5.64 -10.48
N LYS A 70 9.82 5.99 -9.74
CA LYS A 70 11.20 5.66 -10.14
C LYS A 70 11.45 4.16 -10.25
N ALA A 71 10.81 3.35 -9.40
CA ALA A 71 10.96 1.90 -9.44
C ALA A 71 10.45 1.28 -10.76
N VAL A 72 9.40 1.85 -11.36
CA VAL A 72 8.76 1.32 -12.58
C VAL A 72 9.19 2.03 -13.88
N GLU A 73 9.89 3.16 -13.79
CA GLU A 73 10.50 3.82 -14.95
C GLU A 73 11.60 2.96 -15.57
N LYS A 74 11.98 3.24 -16.83
CA LYS A 74 13.02 2.48 -17.55
C LYS A 74 14.34 2.50 -16.77
N GLY A 75 14.89 1.31 -16.48
CA GLY A 75 16.08 1.13 -15.66
C GLY A 75 15.82 1.17 -14.15
N GLY A 76 14.57 1.34 -13.73
CA GLY A 76 14.12 1.24 -12.34
C GLY A 76 14.17 -0.20 -11.83
N SER A 77 14.07 -0.36 -10.50
CA SER A 77 14.22 -1.66 -9.84
C SER A 77 13.15 -2.68 -10.27
N SER A 78 11.88 -2.25 -10.36
CA SER A 78 10.77 -3.11 -10.79
C SER A 78 10.80 -3.37 -12.30
N ASP A 79 11.17 -2.37 -13.11
CA ASP A 79 11.40 -2.56 -14.55
C ASP A 79 12.49 -3.63 -14.80
N ALA A 80 13.64 -3.49 -14.14
CA ALA A 80 14.72 -4.45 -14.25
C ALA A 80 14.34 -5.85 -13.72
N ALA A 81 13.53 -5.93 -12.66
CA ALA A 81 13.04 -7.22 -12.16
C ALA A 81 12.09 -7.90 -13.16
N LEU A 82 11.21 -7.13 -13.80
CA LEU A 82 10.30 -7.64 -14.82
C LEU A 82 11.06 -8.10 -16.08
N GLN A 83 12.09 -7.36 -16.50
CA GLN A 83 12.94 -7.76 -17.62
C GLN A 83 13.64 -9.10 -17.33
N ARG A 84 14.25 -9.26 -16.14
CA ARG A 84 14.87 -10.52 -15.73
C ARG A 84 13.86 -11.67 -15.69
N LEU A 85 12.63 -11.42 -15.23
CA LEU A 85 11.57 -12.42 -15.26
C LEU A 85 11.21 -12.81 -16.70
N SER A 86 11.08 -11.84 -17.60
CA SER A 86 10.78 -12.09 -19.01
C SER A 86 11.88 -12.91 -19.70
N GLU A 87 13.15 -12.61 -19.44
CA GLU A 87 14.30 -13.36 -19.95
C GLU A 87 14.27 -14.81 -19.44
N ALA A 88 14.08 -15.01 -18.13
CA ALA A 88 13.98 -16.35 -17.54
C ALA A 88 12.81 -17.17 -18.11
N LEU A 89 11.68 -16.53 -18.40
CA LEU A 89 10.55 -17.19 -19.05
C LEU A 89 10.85 -17.53 -20.51
N HIS A 90 11.55 -16.67 -21.24
CA HIS A 90 11.97 -16.94 -22.61
C HIS A 90 12.93 -18.14 -22.66
N ASP A 91 13.97 -18.12 -21.83
CA ASP A 91 14.96 -19.19 -21.75
C ASP A 91 14.34 -20.51 -21.26
N GLY A 92 13.38 -20.44 -20.33
CA GLY A 92 12.67 -21.62 -19.83
C GLY A 92 11.64 -22.20 -20.82
N ALA A 93 11.06 -21.37 -21.69
CA ALA A 93 10.11 -21.79 -22.73
C ALA A 93 10.82 -22.39 -23.95
N VAL A 94 12.03 -21.92 -24.27
CA VAL A 94 12.92 -22.54 -25.25
C VAL A 94 13.63 -23.71 -24.56
N ARG A 95 12.95 -24.88 -24.46
CA ARG A 95 13.63 -26.10 -24.03
C ARG A 95 14.92 -26.30 -24.83
N PRO A 96 16.01 -26.83 -24.23
CA PRO A 96 17.19 -27.21 -24.99
C PRO A 96 16.75 -28.27 -26.01
N THR A 97 16.87 -27.95 -27.29
CA THR A 97 16.87 -28.94 -28.37
C THR A 97 18.03 -29.88 -28.11
N ILE A 98 17.72 -31.06 -27.56
CA ILE A 98 18.59 -32.25 -27.62
C ILE A 98 18.31 -32.93 -28.94
#